data_AF-A0AAU9I516-F1
#
_entry.id   AF-A0AAU9I516-F1
#
_cell.length_a   1.000
_cell.length_b   1.000
_cell.length_c   1.000
_cell.angle_alpha   90.00
_cell.angle_beta   90.00
_cell.angle_gamma   90.00
#
_symmetry.space_group_name_H-M   'P 1'
#
loop_
_entity.id
_entity.type
_entity.pdbx_description
1 polymer ?
#
loop_
_entity_poly.entity_id
_entity_poly.type
_entity_poly.pdbx_seq_one_letter_code
_entity_poly.pdbx_strand_id
1 'polypeptide(L)' 'MADTLTVRQASALIAEHLADGRIDRDTAVRAQAAIRERLYYGSPMTANDRQRLLALRFGIVDTASPVQALLRRAGGVA' A
#
# COMPACT_ATOMS: atom_id res chain seq x y z
N MET A 1 9.58 -13.53 7.83
CA MET A 1 10.02 -12.12 8.01
C MET A 1 8.82 -11.22 7.77
N ALA A 2 8.65 -10.16 8.56
CA ALA A 2 7.54 -9.21 8.37
C ALA A 2 7.99 -8.14 7.37
N ASP A 3 7.68 -8.35 6.09
CA ASP A 3 7.94 -7.35 5.05
C ASP A 3 7.14 -6.09 5.38
N THR A 4 7.88 -5.12 5.90
CA THR A 4 7.36 -3.88 6.45
C THR A 4 7.33 -2.88 5.31
N LEU A 5 6.17 -2.58 4.71
CA LEU A 5 6.09 -1.60 3.62
C LEU A 5 6.38 -0.17 4.14
N THR A 6 7.63 0.23 4.04
CA THR A 6 8.09 1.59 4.37
C THR A 6 7.53 2.60 3.36
N VAL A 7 7.54 3.89 3.72
CA VAL A 7 7.16 4.97 2.79
C VAL A 7 8.00 4.92 1.51
N ARG A 8 9.30 4.59 1.61
CA ARG A 8 10.21 4.47 0.46
C ARG A 8 9.79 3.34 -0.47
N GLN A 9 9.52 2.15 0.07
CA GLN A 9 9.07 1.00 -0.74
C GLN A 9 7.69 1.25 -1.36
N ALA A 10 6.75 1.80 -0.58
CA ALA A 10 5.46 2.22 -1.08
C ALA A 10 5.57 3.25 -2.22
N SER A 11 6.51 4.21 -2.10
CA SER A 11 6.75 5.21 -3.14
C SER A 11 7.29 4.57 -4.43
N ALA A 12 8.20 3.61 -4.31
CA ALA A 12 8.73 2.86 -5.46
C ALA A 12 7.62 2.07 -6.16
N LEU A 13 6.79 1.36 -5.38
CA LEU A 13 5.67 0.57 -5.91
C LEU A 13 4.65 1.44 -6.67
N ILE A 14 4.33 2.64 -6.16
CA ILE A 14 3.46 3.60 -6.86
C ILE A 14 4.10 4.05 -8.18
N ALA A 15 5.40 4.33 -8.18
CA ALA A 15 6.12 4.77 -9.38
C ALA A 15 6.15 3.67 -10.45
N GLU A 16 6.34 2.42 -10.05
CA GLU A 16 6.26 1.26 -10.96
C GLU A 16 4.86 1.13 -11.58
N HIS A 17 3.79 1.22 -10.77
CA HIS A 17 2.41 1.15 -11.30
C HIS A 17 2.09 2.30 -12.25
N LEU A 18 2.63 3.49 -12.00
CA LEU A 18 2.48 4.64 -12.90
C LEU A 18 3.26 4.43 -14.20
N ALA A 19 4.50 3.93 -14.13
CA ALA A 19 5.34 3.66 -15.29
C ALA A 19 4.74 2.55 -16.19
N ASP A 20 4.13 1.54 -15.57
CA ASP A 20 3.42 0.45 -16.25
C ASP A 20 2.04 0.89 -16.80
N GLY A 21 1.59 2.11 -16.52
CA GLY A 21 0.28 2.62 -16.95
C GLY A 21 -0.91 1.96 -16.24
N ARG A 22 -0.70 1.25 -15.13
CA ARG A 22 -1.77 0.60 -14.34
C ARG A 22 -2.59 1.60 -13.52
N ILE A 23 -2.01 2.75 -13.23
CA ILE A 23 -2.68 3.88 -12.56
C ILE A 23 -2.38 5.18 -13.33
N ASP A 24 -3.29 6.15 -13.24
CA ASP A 24 -3.05 7.49 -13.77
C ASP A 24 -2.21 8.37 -12.83
N ARG A 25 -1.76 9.51 -13.34
CA ARG A 25 -0.94 10.49 -12.59
C ARG A 25 -1.65 11.00 -11.35
N ASP A 26 -2.96 11.26 -11.42
CA ASP A 26 -3.73 11.79 -10.30
C ASP A 26 -3.84 10.77 -9.15
N THR A 27 -4.00 9.50 -9.50
CA THR A 27 -4.01 8.37 -8.58
C THR A 27 -2.65 8.20 -7.94
N ALA A 28 -1.56 8.31 -8.71
CA ALA A 28 -0.20 8.29 -8.15
C ALA A 28 0.02 9.43 -7.15
N VAL A 29 -0.43 10.65 -7.46
CA VAL A 29 -0.34 11.81 -6.55
C VAL A 29 -1.13 11.57 -5.26
N ARG A 30 -2.38 11.12 -5.36
CA ARG A 30 -3.22 10.80 -4.18
C ARG A 30 -2.62 9.69 -3.34
N ALA A 31 -2.10 8.64 -3.96
CA ALA A 31 -1.44 7.54 -3.27
C ALA A 31 -0.18 8.01 -2.53
N GLN A 32 0.63 8.86 -3.18
CA GLN A 32 1.83 9.46 -2.60
C GLN A 32 1.52 10.32 -1.36
N ALA A 33 0.44 11.10 -1.40
CA ALA A 33 0.01 11.85 -0.23
C ALA A 33 -0.42 10.91 0.90
N ALA A 34 -1.27 9.92 0.57
CA ALA A 34 -1.87 9.03 1.55
C ALA A 34 -0.84 8.18 2.31
N ILE A 35 0.21 7.67 1.64
CA ILE A 35 1.24 6.84 2.31
C ILE A 35 2.11 7.61 3.31
N ARG A 36 2.11 8.95 3.24
CA ARG A 36 2.84 9.85 4.14
C ARG A 36 1.98 10.35 5.31
N GLU A 37 0.69 10.05 5.31
CA GLU A 37 -0.19 10.43 6.42
C GLU A 37 0.26 9.74 7.71
N ARG A 38 0.23 10.51 8.81
CA ARG A 38 0.61 10.00 10.13
C ARG A 38 -0.44 9.06 10.71
N LEU A 39 -1.71 9.26 10.34
CA LEU A 39 -2.84 8.52 10.87
C LEU A 39 -3.54 7.73 9.75
N TYR A 40 -4.07 6.57 10.12
CA TYR A 40 -4.97 5.75 9.32
C TYR A 40 -6.17 5.41 10.21
N TYR A 41 -7.36 5.91 9.87
CA TYR A 41 -8.57 5.81 10.69
C TYR A 41 -8.36 6.20 12.17
N GLY A 42 -7.67 7.32 12.40
CA GLY A 42 -7.42 7.86 13.75
C GLY A 42 -6.31 7.17 14.54
N SER A 43 -5.72 6.08 14.03
CA SER A 43 -4.59 5.38 14.66
C SER A 43 -3.28 5.66 13.91
N PRO A 44 -2.10 5.61 14.58
CA PRO A 44 -0.82 5.76 13.90
C PRO A 44 -0.67 4.75 12.76
N MET A 45 -0.36 5.24 11.56
CA MET A 45 -0.28 4.40 10.37
C MET A 45 0.89 3.43 10.48
N THR A 46 0.59 2.13 10.54
CA THR A 46 1.61 1.09 10.49
C THR A 46 2.02 0.76 9.05
N ALA A 47 3.07 -0.03 8.89
CA ALA A 47 3.47 -0.52 7.57
C ALA A 47 2.42 -1.42 6.91
N ASN A 48 1.72 -2.25 7.70
CA ASN A 48 0.61 -3.06 7.21
C ASN A 48 -0.56 -2.19 6.76
N ASP A 49 -0.85 -1.11 7.49
CA ASP A 49 -1.91 -0.18 7.11
C ASP A 49 -1.60 0.53 5.80
N ARG A 50 -0.34 0.94 5.59
CA ARG A 50 0.10 1.53 4.32
C ARG A 50 -0.09 0.57 3.15
N GLN A 51 0.20 -0.70 3.36
CA GLN A 51 0.00 -1.72 2.33
C GLN A 51 -1.49 -1.96 2.05
N ARG A 52 -2.33 -2.05 3.09
CA ARG A 52 -3.80 -2.16 2.95
C ARG A 52 -4.40 -0.94 2.26
N LEU A 53 -3.95 0.26 2.63
CA LEU A 53 -4.35 1.53 2.03
C LEU A 53 -4.09 1.51 0.52
N LEU A 54 -2.89 1.12 0.10
CA LEU A 54 -2.53 1.02 -1.32
C LEU A 54 -3.39 0.00 -2.07
N ALA A 55 -3.55 -1.20 -1.50
CA ALA A 55 -4.32 -2.26 -2.14
C ALA A 55 -5.81 -1.92 -2.26
N LEU A 56 -6.44 -1.47 -1.16
CA LEU A 56 -7.89 -1.28 -1.10
C LEU A 56 -8.36 0.01 -1.74
N ARG A 57 -7.60 1.12 -1.55
CA ARG A 57 -8.03 2.44 -1.99
C ARG A 57 -7.53 2.78 -3.39
N PHE A 58 -6.38 2.24 -3.79
CA PHE A 58 -5.71 2.62 -5.04
C PHE A 58 -5.49 1.43 -5.98
N GLY A 59 -5.82 0.20 -5.56
CA GLY A 59 -5.56 -1.00 -6.37
C GLY A 59 -4.08 -1.29 -6.59
N ILE A 60 -3.19 -0.67 -5.81
CA ILE A 60 -1.73 -0.80 -5.94
C ILE A 60 -1.28 -1.94 -5.05
N VAL A 61 -0.81 -3.01 -5.67
CA VAL A 61 -0.50 -4.27 -4.99
C VAL A 61 0.90 -4.70 -5.39
N ASP A 62 1.68 -5.13 -4.42
CA ASP A 62 2.94 -5.79 -4.73
C ASP A 62 2.61 -7.14 -5.37
N THR A 63 2.88 -7.30 -6.67
CA THR A 63 2.60 -8.55 -7.39
C THR A 63 3.46 -9.71 -6.91
N ALA A 64 4.56 -9.46 -6.17
CA ALA A 64 5.30 -10.51 -5.49
C ALA A 64 4.58 -11.01 -4.21
N SER A 65 3.61 -10.27 -3.67
CA SER A 65 2.81 -10.60 -2.49
C SER A 65 1.31 -10.41 -2.75
N PRO A 66 0.57 -11.44 -3.23
CA PRO A 66 -0.82 -11.31 -3.61
C PRO A 66 -1.72 -10.79 -2.46
N VAL A 67 -2.70 -9.95 -2.79
CA VAL A 67 -3.62 -9.29 -1.82
C VAL A 67 -4.26 -10.26 -0.83
N GLN A 68 -4.58 -11.48 -1.28
CA GLN A 68 -5.14 -12.53 -0.42
C GLN A 68 -4.19 -12.93 0.72
N ALA A 69 -2.88 -12.96 0.47
CA ALA A 69 -1.88 -13.23 1.50
C ALA A 69 -1.83 -12.10 2.54
N LEU A 70 -2.07 -10.86 2.11
CA LEU A 70 -2.11 -9.69 2.98
C LEU A 70 -3.35 -9.68 3.86
N LEU A 71 -4.53 -9.97 3.29
CA LEU A 71 -5.78 -10.08 4.04
C LEU A 71 -5.74 -11.22 5.07
N ARG A 72 -5.10 -12.35 4.75
CA ARG A 72 -4.90 -13.46 5.69
C ARG A 72 -4.01 -13.07 6.86
N ARG A 73 -2.91 -12.36 6.61
CA ARG A 73 -1.99 -11.87 7.66
C ARG A 73 -2.61 -10.76 8.51
N ALA A 74 -3.48 -9.98 7.89
CA ALA A 74 -4.24 -8.88 8.48
C ALA A 74 -5.40 -9.35 9.38
N GLY A 75 -6.04 -10.46 9.03
CA GLY A 75 -7.26 -10.94 9.65
C GLY A 75 -7.07 -11.91 10.81
N GLY A 76 -5.86 -12.42 11.06
CA GLY A 76 -5.57 -13.27 12.22
C GLY A 76 -6.61 -14.37 12.44
N VAL A 77 -6.89 -15.19 11.42
CA VAL A 77 -7.59 -16.46 11.63
C VAL A 77 -6.54 -17.56 11.65
N ALA A 78 -6.39 -18.13 12.85
CA ALA A 78 -5.66 -19.38 13.11
C ALA A 78 -6.31 -20.56 12.38
#